data_AF-A0A7W1SNA8-F1
#
_entry.id   AF-A0A7W1SNA8-F1
#
_cell.length_a   1.000
_cell.length_b   1.000
_cell.length_c   1.000
_cell.angle_alpha   90.00
_cell.angle_beta   90.00
_cell.angle_gamma   90.00
#
_symmetry.space_group_name_H-M   'P 1'
#
loop_
_entity.id
_entity.type
_entity.pdbx_description
1 polymer ?
#
loop_
_entity_poly.entity_id
_entity_poly.type
_entity_poly.pdbx_seq_one_letter_code
_entity_poly.pdbx_strand_id
1 'polypeptide(L)'
;MNFNDIKTELEKDSFGDFLDEPNPGIYRAVYKDKETNDPVIGFGVDELSGDRKKVQIGYHLSGTRAGLIEEKARNIRRKRMAYLPMQILLGKAAQILINSKSEIDDPLLERISRNPKELRDYLYAMTYDRGVFSGFAVRNYFQNIIYTYMKKYHRNHPFLQVNSEEELKSKCFEMNFSDYVIITGVDLRIACVNNTSNLPVMFSSKETPLFPVVEAVSMSMNIPGAFKPVFNGFIPTSSGNKEELRRKFIGFFVDGGTINNLPIHAFNEPIDSPLKENILAFRLTFGIDPENNNVWDNEDFGKYKDKIGENNKIAQLESKIITYLHPLKNERFPIHKVSFQGNTFIDLLGNTMGSLMYFAEEGQIRTPKEKDQTIELYSYGIETLEFSPDEHLRKGVIKKAYDKVKAYFTL
;
A
#
# COMPACT_ATOMS: atom_id res chain seq x y z
N MET A 1 -4.94 -17.49 28.48
CA MET A 1 -6.33 -17.68 28.01
C MET A 1 -6.34 -18.92 27.14
N ASN A 2 -7.18 -19.91 27.43
CA ASN A 2 -7.38 -21.07 26.55
C ASN A 2 -8.42 -20.73 25.45
N PHE A 3 -8.56 -21.59 24.43
CA PHE A 3 -9.47 -21.37 23.30
C PHE A 3 -10.94 -21.13 23.73
N ASN A 4 -11.37 -21.81 24.80
CA ASN A 4 -12.73 -21.65 25.32
C ASN A 4 -12.92 -20.30 26.01
N ASP A 5 -11.89 -19.75 26.65
CA ASP A 5 -11.97 -18.43 27.30
C ASP A 5 -12.11 -17.30 26.28
N ILE A 6 -11.35 -17.34 25.17
CA ILE A 6 -11.42 -16.35 24.08
C ILE A 6 -12.73 -16.49 23.31
N LYS A 7 -13.13 -17.72 23.00
CA LYS A 7 -14.42 -18.00 22.36
C LYS A 7 -15.58 -17.49 23.23
N THR A 8 -15.53 -17.75 24.53
CA THR A 8 -16.57 -17.30 25.48
C THR A 8 -16.59 -15.78 25.62
N GLU A 9 -15.45 -15.09 25.64
CA GLU A 9 -15.39 -13.61 25.61
C GLU A 9 -15.96 -13.04 24.30
N LEU A 10 -15.58 -13.60 23.15
CA LEU A 10 -16.08 -13.20 21.83
C LEU A 10 -17.57 -13.53 21.61
N GLU A 11 -18.11 -14.52 22.33
CA GLU A 11 -19.52 -14.91 22.31
C GLU A 11 -20.36 -14.16 23.36
N LYS A 12 -19.75 -13.68 24.46
CA LYS A 12 -20.40 -12.88 25.52
C LYS A 12 -20.63 -11.44 25.11
N ASP A 13 -19.71 -10.85 24.37
CA ASP A 13 -19.94 -9.61 23.65
C ASP A 13 -20.75 -9.95 22.39
N SER A 14 -22.06 -9.72 22.42
CA SER A 14 -22.97 -9.94 21.29
C SER A 14 -22.50 -9.17 20.06
N PHE A 15 -21.73 -9.83 19.20
CA PHE A 15 -21.39 -9.37 17.84
C PHE A 15 -22.63 -9.04 16.98
N GLY A 16 -23.83 -9.42 17.45
CA GLY A 16 -25.12 -9.01 16.93
C GLY A 16 -25.39 -7.50 17.06
N ASP A 17 -25.04 -6.88 18.18
CA ASP A 17 -25.29 -5.46 18.43
C ASP A 17 -24.33 -4.55 17.63
N PHE A 18 -23.13 -5.05 17.34
CA PHE A 18 -22.09 -4.36 16.56
C PHE A 18 -22.43 -4.14 15.08
N LEU A 19 -23.32 -4.95 14.50
CA LEU A 19 -23.73 -4.83 13.08
C LEU A 19 -24.98 -3.96 12.88
N ASP A 20 -25.61 -3.54 13.99
CA ASP A 20 -26.75 -2.64 14.00
C ASP A 20 -26.36 -1.18 14.29
N GLU A 21 -25.09 -0.90 14.63
CA GLU A 21 -24.58 0.48 14.70
C GLU A 21 -24.25 1.01 13.29
N PRO A 22 -24.82 2.18 12.90
CA PRO A 22 -24.58 2.75 11.58
C PRO A 22 -23.14 3.26 11.46
N ASN A 23 -22.44 2.71 10.47
CA ASN A 23 -21.14 3.18 10.01
C ASN A 23 -21.26 4.65 9.54
N PRO A 24 -20.45 5.62 10.04
CA PRO A 24 -20.41 6.96 9.46
C PRO A 24 -19.75 6.86 8.08
N GLY A 25 -20.54 7.00 7.02
CA GLY A 25 -20.02 6.91 5.66
C GLY A 25 -21.09 6.66 4.61
N ILE A 26 -21.60 7.75 4.05
CA ILE A 26 -22.34 7.85 2.79
C ILE A 26 -23.67 7.09 2.75
N TYR A 27 -24.79 7.83 2.79
CA TYR A 27 -26.11 7.26 2.53
C TYR A 27 -26.73 7.80 1.23
N ARG A 28 -27.53 6.94 0.59
CA ARG A 28 -28.30 7.28 -0.61
C ARG A 28 -29.54 8.07 -0.18
N ALA A 29 -29.63 9.33 -0.60
CA ALA A 29 -30.76 10.20 -0.32
C ALA A 29 -31.53 10.49 -1.61
N VAL A 30 -32.85 10.61 -1.51
CA VAL A 30 -33.71 11.03 -2.63
C VAL A 30 -34.13 12.46 -2.34
N TYR A 31 -33.66 13.37 -3.16
CA TYR A 31 -34.05 14.77 -3.15
C TYR A 31 -35.13 15.00 -4.20
N LYS A 32 -35.81 16.14 -4.15
CA LYS A 32 -36.63 16.61 -5.28
C LYS A 32 -35.87 17.72 -5.98
N ASP A 33 -35.77 17.61 -7.30
CA ASP A 33 -35.26 18.70 -8.11
C ASP A 33 -36.15 19.94 -7.91
N LYS A 34 -35.54 21.11 -7.69
CA LYS A 34 -36.30 22.32 -7.33
C LYS A 34 -37.04 22.93 -8.51
N GLU A 35 -36.60 22.68 -9.74
CA GLU A 35 -37.22 23.25 -10.95
C GLU A 35 -38.27 22.30 -11.52
N THR A 36 -38.05 20.98 -11.44
CA THR A 36 -38.95 19.98 -12.06
C THR A 36 -39.82 19.20 -11.06
N ASN A 37 -39.50 19.25 -9.76
CA ASN A 37 -40.18 18.53 -8.67
C ASN A 37 -40.09 16.99 -8.74
N ASP A 38 -39.28 16.46 -9.65
CA ASP A 38 -39.02 15.03 -9.82
C ASP A 38 -38.03 14.50 -8.77
N PRO A 39 -38.13 13.22 -8.37
CA PRO A 39 -37.22 12.63 -7.41
C PRO A 39 -35.84 12.36 -8.06
N VAL A 40 -34.80 13.00 -7.51
CA VAL A 40 -33.40 12.80 -7.89
C VAL A 40 -32.68 12.04 -6.78
N ILE A 41 -31.91 11.04 -7.16
CA ILE A 41 -31.19 10.18 -6.22
C ILE A 41 -29.74 10.66 -6.13
N GLY A 42 -29.33 11.12 -4.96
CA GLY A 42 -27.95 11.50 -4.63
C GLY A 42 -27.37 10.72 -3.46
N PHE A 43 -26.13 11.02 -3.09
CA PHE A 43 -25.45 10.47 -1.91
C PHE A 43 -25.04 11.62 -0.99
N GLY A 44 -25.36 11.52 0.30
CA GLY A 44 -24.95 12.47 1.34
C GLY A 44 -23.90 11.87 2.27
N VAL A 45 -22.95 12.69 2.73
CA VAL A 45 -21.98 12.36 3.79
C VAL A 45 -22.51 12.94 5.10
N ASP A 46 -22.49 12.16 6.18
CA ASP A 46 -22.92 12.63 7.49
C ASP A 46 -21.77 13.40 8.16
N GLU A 47 -21.92 14.71 8.33
CA GLU A 47 -21.13 15.46 9.32
C GLU A 47 -21.96 15.53 10.60
N LEU A 48 -21.37 15.04 11.69
CA LEU A 48 -21.94 15.05 13.04
C LEU A 48 -22.41 16.46 13.44
N SER A 49 -23.69 16.75 13.26
CA SER A 49 -24.37 17.84 13.96
C SER A 49 -25.74 17.36 14.43
N GLY A 50 -25.90 17.39 15.75
CA GLY A 50 -27.06 16.85 16.43
C GLY A 50 -28.28 17.73 16.19
N ASP A 51 -29.27 17.19 15.47
CA ASP A 51 -30.67 17.45 15.79
C ASP A 51 -31.57 16.35 15.23
N ARG A 52 -32.11 15.49 16.10
CA ARG A 52 -33.00 14.38 15.72
C ARG A 52 -34.45 14.71 16.10
N LYS A 53 -35.26 15.13 15.12
CA LYS A 53 -36.72 14.92 15.19
C LYS A 53 -37.06 13.55 14.62
N LYS A 54 -37.42 12.62 15.52
CA LYS A 54 -37.97 11.30 15.16
C LYS A 54 -39.29 11.48 14.42
N VAL A 55 -39.37 11.01 13.18
CA VAL A 55 -40.64 10.73 12.49
C VAL A 55 -40.74 9.21 12.35
N GLN A 56 -41.61 8.61 13.14
CA GLN A 56 -41.93 7.18 13.09
C GLN A 56 -43.13 7.02 12.15
N ILE A 57 -42.90 6.47 10.95
CA ILE A 57 -43.99 6.06 10.05
C ILE A 57 -43.75 4.60 9.69
N GLY A 58 -44.66 3.73 10.16
CA GLY A 58 -44.73 2.34 9.74
C GLY A 58 -45.35 2.22 8.34
N TYR A 59 -44.82 1.33 7.52
CA TYR A 59 -45.41 0.98 6.22
C TYR A 59 -45.50 -0.54 6.04
N HIS A 60 -46.69 -1.00 5.65
CA HIS A 60 -46.90 -2.26 4.94
C HIS A 60 -46.18 -2.18 3.59
N LEU A 61 -45.26 -3.12 3.33
CA LEU A 61 -44.53 -3.21 2.07
C LEU A 61 -45.22 -4.19 1.12
N SER A 62 -45.62 -3.70 -0.06
CA SER A 62 -46.06 -4.51 -1.19
C SER A 62 -44.86 -5.18 -1.90
N GLY A 63 -45.14 -6.30 -2.60
CA GLY A 63 -44.20 -7.39 -2.91
C GLY A 63 -42.91 -7.06 -3.66
N THR A 64 -42.78 -5.92 -4.33
CA THR A 64 -41.53 -5.55 -5.05
C THR A 64 -40.44 -5.00 -4.13
N ARG A 65 -40.80 -4.37 -3.00
CA ARG A 65 -39.81 -3.89 -2.01
C ARG A 65 -39.38 -4.97 -1.02
N ALA A 66 -40.25 -5.95 -0.74
CA ALA A 66 -39.91 -7.11 0.07
C ALA A 66 -38.80 -7.94 -0.58
N GLY A 67 -38.88 -8.15 -1.91
CA GLY A 67 -37.84 -8.83 -2.68
C GLY A 67 -36.49 -8.11 -2.61
N LEU A 68 -36.47 -6.76 -2.66
CA LEU A 68 -35.24 -5.99 -2.58
C LEU A 68 -34.58 -6.05 -1.19
N ILE A 69 -35.39 -6.04 -0.12
CA ILE A 69 -34.92 -6.20 1.26
C ILE A 69 -34.39 -7.61 1.49
N GLU A 70 -35.09 -8.62 0.97
CA GLU A 70 -34.69 -10.01 1.10
C GLU A 70 -33.44 -10.33 0.27
N GLU A 71 -33.27 -9.71 -0.90
CA GLU A 71 -32.04 -9.77 -1.70
C GLU A 71 -30.87 -9.07 -0.99
N LYS A 72 -31.12 -7.90 -0.37
CA LYS A 72 -30.11 -7.20 0.43
C LYS A 72 -29.72 -8.00 1.67
N ALA A 73 -30.68 -8.62 2.35
CA ALA A 73 -30.45 -9.52 3.48
C ALA A 73 -29.72 -10.81 3.06
N ARG A 74 -30.06 -11.38 1.89
CA ARG A 74 -29.31 -12.51 1.29
C ARG A 74 -27.88 -12.11 0.95
N ASN A 75 -27.66 -10.93 0.39
CA ASN A 75 -26.32 -10.43 0.11
C ASN A 75 -25.51 -10.16 1.39
N ILE A 76 -26.15 -9.66 2.46
CA ILE A 76 -25.52 -9.52 3.78
C ILE A 76 -25.18 -10.90 4.37
N ARG A 77 -26.09 -11.88 4.29
CA ARG A 77 -25.84 -13.26 4.75
C ARG A 77 -24.73 -13.95 3.95
N ARG A 78 -24.72 -13.81 2.62
CA ARG A 78 -23.64 -14.32 1.74
C ARG A 78 -22.30 -13.68 2.07
N LYS A 79 -22.27 -12.37 2.31
CA LYS A 79 -21.11 -11.66 2.82
C LYS A 79 -20.65 -12.25 4.15
N ARG A 80 -21.53 -12.35 5.18
CA ARG A 80 -21.21 -12.96 6.48
C ARG A 80 -20.63 -14.38 6.36
N MET A 81 -21.22 -15.22 5.52
CA MET A 81 -20.77 -16.59 5.25
C MET A 81 -19.39 -16.66 4.58
N ALA A 82 -19.00 -15.62 3.84
CA ALA A 82 -17.69 -15.56 3.19
C ALA A 82 -16.61 -14.94 4.11
N TYR A 83 -16.98 -14.08 5.07
CA TYR A 83 -16.08 -13.54 6.08
C TYR A 83 -15.74 -14.53 7.19
N LEU A 84 -16.67 -15.41 7.56
CA LEU A 84 -16.49 -16.33 8.69
C LEU A 84 -15.30 -17.31 8.50
N PRO A 85 -15.11 -17.98 7.35
CA PRO A 85 -13.94 -18.83 7.12
C PRO A 85 -12.62 -18.07 7.18
N MET A 86 -12.64 -16.80 6.78
CA MET A 86 -11.46 -15.95 6.79
C MET A 86 -11.12 -15.44 8.19
N GLN A 87 -12.12 -15.08 8.99
CA GLN A 87 -11.91 -14.77 10.41
C GLN A 87 -11.40 -16.00 11.17
N ILE A 88 -11.87 -17.20 10.81
CA ILE A 88 -11.32 -18.46 11.32
C ILE A 88 -9.88 -18.67 10.85
N LEU A 89 -9.55 -18.35 9.59
CA LEU A 89 -8.20 -18.49 9.05
C LEU A 89 -7.23 -17.50 9.71
N LEU A 90 -7.62 -16.23 9.84
CA LEU A 90 -6.87 -15.18 10.53
C LEU A 90 -6.74 -15.46 12.02
N GLY A 91 -7.79 -15.95 12.66
CA GLY A 91 -7.76 -16.41 14.05
C GLY A 91 -6.81 -17.60 14.24
N LYS A 92 -6.79 -18.55 13.29
CA LYS A 92 -5.83 -19.66 13.29
C LYS A 92 -4.41 -19.19 13.00
N ALA A 93 -4.20 -18.24 12.08
CA ALA A 93 -2.89 -17.67 11.80
C ALA A 93 -2.36 -16.88 13.02
N ALA A 94 -3.20 -16.07 13.64
CA ALA A 94 -2.90 -15.41 14.91
C ALA A 94 -2.61 -16.42 16.02
N GLN A 95 -3.37 -17.52 16.11
CA GLN A 95 -3.13 -18.59 17.08
C GLN A 95 -1.82 -19.35 16.79
N ILE A 96 -1.46 -19.56 15.53
CA ILE A 96 -0.17 -20.14 15.13
C ILE A 96 0.96 -19.21 15.54
N LEU A 97 0.84 -17.89 15.31
CA LEU A 97 1.78 -16.87 15.76
C LEU A 97 1.89 -16.83 17.30
N ILE A 98 0.76 -16.89 18.02
CA ILE A 98 0.71 -16.90 19.48
C ILE A 98 1.29 -18.21 20.06
N ASN A 99 1.07 -19.34 19.38
CA ASN A 99 1.53 -20.65 19.83
C ASN A 99 2.98 -20.94 19.40
N SER A 100 3.52 -20.25 18.39
CA SER A 100 4.93 -20.28 18.01
C SER A 100 5.78 -19.44 18.98
N LYS A 101 5.50 -19.60 20.29
CA LYS A 101 6.05 -18.92 21.47
C LYS A 101 7.58 -18.83 21.57
N SER A 102 8.33 -19.33 20.60
CA SER A 102 9.72 -18.94 20.37
C SER A 102 9.74 -17.48 19.92
N GLU A 103 9.83 -16.59 20.92
CA GLU A 103 10.35 -15.21 20.81
C GLU A 103 9.73 -14.37 19.68
N ILE A 104 8.48 -13.92 19.88
CA ILE A 104 8.03 -12.70 19.18
C ILE A 104 8.78 -11.54 19.84
N ASP A 105 9.91 -11.15 19.27
CA ASP A 105 10.78 -10.08 19.78
C ASP A 105 10.28 -8.66 19.40
N ASP A 106 9.02 -8.57 18.95
CA ASP A 106 8.35 -7.32 18.62
C ASP A 106 7.37 -6.91 19.74
N PRO A 107 7.65 -5.82 20.48
CA PRO A 107 6.81 -5.35 21.58
C PRO A 107 5.39 -4.95 21.16
N LEU A 108 5.18 -4.52 19.91
CA LEU A 108 3.87 -4.15 19.39
C LEU A 108 3.03 -5.40 19.15
N LEU A 109 3.60 -6.44 18.51
CA LEU A 109 2.90 -7.70 18.29
C LEU A 109 2.62 -8.45 19.60
N GLU A 110 3.54 -8.39 20.57
CA GLU A 110 3.34 -8.94 21.91
C GLU A 110 2.17 -8.24 22.62
N ARG A 111 2.10 -6.91 22.53
CA ARG A 111 1.00 -6.12 23.11
C ARG A 111 -0.34 -6.44 22.46
N ILE A 112 -0.40 -6.41 21.12
CA ILE A 112 -1.63 -6.68 20.35
C ILE A 112 -2.12 -8.11 20.65
N SER A 113 -1.23 -9.10 20.67
CA SER A 113 -1.59 -10.51 20.87
C SER A 113 -2.05 -10.84 22.30
N ARG A 114 -1.56 -10.11 23.31
CA ARG A 114 -1.95 -10.32 24.71
C ARG A 114 -3.29 -9.70 25.08
N ASN A 115 -3.76 -8.71 24.34
CA ASN A 115 -5.00 -8.01 24.61
C ASN A 115 -6.07 -8.37 23.55
N PRO A 116 -7.07 -9.21 23.87
CA PRO A 116 -8.09 -9.63 22.90
C PRO A 116 -8.83 -8.48 22.21
N LYS A 117 -9.02 -7.35 22.91
CA LYS A 117 -9.63 -6.15 22.32
C LYS A 117 -8.70 -5.52 21.30
N GLU A 118 -7.42 -5.32 21.63
CA GLU A 118 -6.45 -4.77 20.67
C GLU A 118 -6.22 -5.72 19.49
N LEU A 119 -6.19 -7.04 19.71
CA LEU A 119 -6.16 -8.03 18.62
C LEU A 119 -7.41 -7.95 17.74
N ARG A 120 -8.59 -7.80 18.32
CA ARG A 120 -9.84 -7.65 17.58
C ARG A 120 -9.84 -6.36 16.77
N ASP A 121 -9.47 -5.24 17.38
CA ASP A 121 -9.42 -3.94 16.72
C ASP A 121 -8.33 -3.94 15.62
N TYR A 122 -7.22 -4.66 15.84
CA TYR A 122 -6.17 -4.91 14.85
C TYR A 122 -6.66 -5.74 13.68
N LEU A 123 -7.30 -6.88 13.94
CA LEU A 123 -7.90 -7.73 12.90
C LEU A 123 -8.99 -6.95 12.16
N TYR A 124 -9.82 -6.17 12.87
CA TYR A 124 -10.83 -5.30 12.28
C TYR A 124 -10.20 -4.22 11.40
N ALA A 125 -9.12 -3.59 11.84
CA ALA A 125 -8.38 -2.61 11.06
C ALA A 125 -7.75 -3.25 9.81
N MET A 126 -7.17 -4.44 9.93
CA MET A 126 -6.65 -5.18 8.78
C MET A 126 -7.76 -5.62 7.81
N THR A 127 -8.91 -6.08 8.32
CA THR A 127 -9.98 -6.61 7.46
C THR A 127 -10.90 -5.53 6.91
N TYR A 128 -11.31 -4.55 7.69
CA TYR A 128 -12.31 -3.54 7.27
C TYR A 128 -11.68 -2.22 6.89
N ASP A 129 -10.57 -1.89 7.54
CA ASP A 129 -9.85 -0.64 7.33
C ASP A 129 -8.61 -0.84 6.44
N ARG A 130 -8.30 -2.10 6.08
CA ARG A 130 -7.35 -2.56 5.05
C ARG A 130 -5.87 -2.33 5.38
N GLY A 131 -5.50 -2.17 6.65
CA GLY A 131 -4.11 -2.01 7.08
C GLY A 131 -3.99 -1.52 8.52
N VAL A 132 -2.79 -1.67 9.11
CA VAL A 132 -2.54 -1.31 10.51
C VAL A 132 -2.40 0.21 10.67
N PHE A 133 -1.67 0.83 9.75
CA PHE A 133 -1.39 2.26 9.78
C PHE A 133 -2.18 3.01 8.71
N SER A 134 -2.76 4.15 9.08
CA SER A 134 -3.53 5.02 8.18
C SER A 134 -2.71 5.76 7.13
N GLY A 135 -1.38 5.79 7.27
CA GLY A 135 -0.48 6.44 6.32
C GLY A 135 -0.43 7.97 6.41
N PHE A 136 -1.17 8.62 7.32
CA PHE A 136 -1.14 10.10 7.44
C PHE A 136 0.24 10.64 7.81
N ALA A 137 0.98 9.93 8.68
CA ALA A 137 2.33 10.34 9.06
C ALA A 137 3.29 10.32 7.86
N VAL A 138 3.09 9.40 6.91
CA VAL A 138 3.89 9.29 5.68
C VAL A 138 3.70 10.55 4.82
N ARG A 139 2.46 11.02 4.65
CA ARG A 139 2.14 12.27 3.94
C ARG A 139 2.85 13.47 4.57
N ASN A 140 2.72 13.62 5.89
CA ASN A 140 3.36 14.72 6.62
C ASN A 140 4.89 14.68 6.51
N TYR A 141 5.47 13.48 6.59
CA TYR A 141 6.90 13.29 6.44
C TYR A 141 7.40 13.74 5.06
N PHE A 142 6.75 13.28 3.98
CA PHE A 142 7.13 13.67 2.63
C PHE A 142 6.84 15.13 2.32
N GLN A 143 5.74 15.69 2.83
CA GLN A 143 5.48 17.12 2.77
C GLN A 143 6.65 17.91 3.37
N ASN A 144 7.13 17.50 4.55
CA ASN A 144 8.26 18.17 5.22
C ASN A 144 9.56 18.02 4.42
N ILE A 145 9.81 16.87 3.78
CA ILE A 145 10.97 16.70 2.89
C ILE A 145 10.91 17.66 1.71
N ILE A 146 9.79 17.68 0.97
CA ILE A 146 9.61 18.54 -0.21
C ILE A 146 9.73 20.00 0.23
N TYR A 147 9.02 20.39 1.30
CA TYR A 147 9.10 21.75 1.85
C TYR A 147 10.54 22.15 2.18
N THR A 148 11.28 21.30 2.91
CA THR A 148 12.66 21.59 3.32
C THR A 148 13.57 21.75 2.09
N TYR A 149 13.42 20.85 1.11
CA TYR A 149 14.18 20.90 -0.14
C TYR A 149 13.86 22.17 -0.94
N MET A 150 12.58 22.47 -1.16
CA MET A 150 12.11 23.62 -1.93
C MET A 150 12.53 24.95 -1.27
N LYS A 151 12.39 25.06 0.06
CA LYS A 151 12.85 26.22 0.84
C LYS A 151 14.36 26.42 0.73
N LYS A 152 15.14 25.33 0.69
CA LYS A 152 16.61 25.42 0.65
C LYS A 152 17.14 25.76 -0.73
N TYR A 153 16.61 25.13 -1.78
CA TYR A 153 17.22 25.19 -3.11
C TYR A 153 16.42 25.98 -4.15
N HIS A 154 15.12 26.20 -3.93
CA HIS A 154 14.24 26.81 -4.93
C HIS A 154 13.43 28.01 -4.42
N ARG A 155 13.78 28.57 -3.25
CA ARG A 155 12.99 29.65 -2.60
C ARG A 155 12.71 30.87 -3.48
N ASN A 156 13.60 31.17 -4.42
CA ASN A 156 13.46 32.34 -5.30
C ASN A 156 12.54 32.09 -6.50
N HIS A 157 12.11 30.84 -6.74
CA HIS A 157 11.22 30.51 -7.85
C HIS A 157 9.87 31.24 -7.68
N PRO A 158 9.32 31.90 -8.72
CA PRO A 158 8.10 32.71 -8.61
C PRO A 158 6.90 31.96 -7.99
N PHE A 159 6.74 30.67 -8.33
CA PHE A 159 5.68 29.82 -7.75
C PHE A 159 5.74 29.72 -6.21
N LEU A 160 6.95 29.77 -5.64
CA LEU A 160 7.23 29.59 -4.21
C LEU A 160 7.31 30.93 -3.46
N GLN A 161 7.13 32.07 -4.13
CA GLN A 161 7.03 33.37 -3.48
C GLN A 161 5.64 33.49 -2.83
N VAL A 162 5.61 33.45 -1.50
CA VAL A 162 4.41 33.45 -0.67
C VAL A 162 4.60 34.33 0.56
N ASN A 163 3.51 34.71 1.21
CA ASN A 163 3.55 35.68 2.30
C ASN A 163 3.89 35.05 3.66
N SER A 164 3.76 33.74 3.81
CA SER A 164 3.98 33.03 5.07
C SER A 164 4.64 31.66 4.90
N GLU A 165 5.17 31.12 6.00
CA GLU A 165 5.76 29.78 6.01
C GLU A 165 4.70 28.68 5.87
N GLU A 166 3.52 28.89 6.44
CA GLU A 166 2.37 28.01 6.36
C GLU A 166 1.85 27.90 4.91
N GLU A 167 1.77 29.03 4.21
CA GLU A 167 1.39 29.06 2.79
C GLU A 167 2.41 28.29 1.92
N LEU A 168 3.71 28.41 2.23
CA LEU A 168 4.75 27.65 1.52
C LEU A 168 4.61 26.14 1.75
N LYS A 169 4.34 25.72 3.00
CA LYS A 169 4.10 24.31 3.35
C LYS A 169 2.86 23.76 2.64
N SER A 170 1.79 24.55 2.54
CA SER A 170 0.57 24.18 1.81
C SER A 170 0.84 24.01 0.33
N LYS A 171 1.52 24.98 -0.31
CA LYS A 171 1.90 24.87 -1.73
C LYS A 171 2.80 23.67 -2.02
N CYS A 172 3.73 23.34 -1.12
CA CYS A 172 4.58 22.16 -1.28
C CYS A 172 3.80 20.85 -1.15
N PHE A 173 2.72 20.83 -0.37
CA PHE A 173 1.83 19.68 -0.24
C PHE A 173 0.98 19.46 -1.49
N GLU A 174 0.44 20.55 -2.05
CA GLU A 174 -0.40 20.54 -3.25
C GLU A 174 0.39 20.45 -4.55
N MET A 175 1.72 20.52 -4.47
CA MET A 175 2.61 20.48 -5.63
C MET A 175 2.38 19.22 -6.46
N ASN A 176 1.96 19.42 -7.71
CA ASN A 176 1.76 18.35 -8.67
C ASN A 176 3.02 18.09 -9.50
N PHE A 177 2.99 17.05 -10.34
CA PHE A 177 4.14 16.67 -11.15
C PHE A 177 4.56 17.75 -12.16
N SER A 178 3.63 18.50 -12.75
CA SER A 178 3.97 19.62 -13.63
C SER A 178 4.72 20.73 -12.89
N ASP A 179 4.21 21.15 -11.73
CA ASP A 179 4.85 22.15 -10.89
C ASP A 179 6.25 21.69 -10.48
N TYR A 180 6.39 20.42 -10.09
CA TYR A 180 7.67 19.83 -9.70
C TYR A 180 8.71 19.92 -10.83
N VAL A 181 8.34 19.55 -12.07
CA VAL A 181 9.23 19.65 -13.24
C VAL A 181 9.59 21.10 -13.53
N ILE A 182 8.63 22.02 -13.49
CA ILE A 182 8.88 23.45 -13.75
C ILE A 182 9.87 24.04 -12.75
N ILE A 183 9.74 23.68 -11.47
CA ILE A 183 10.56 24.23 -10.38
C ILE A 183 11.96 23.60 -10.35
N THR A 184 12.05 22.28 -10.53
CA THR A 184 13.28 21.51 -10.29
C THR A 184 14.03 21.15 -11.56
N GLY A 185 13.35 21.14 -12.71
CA GLY A 185 13.86 20.58 -13.97
C GLY A 185 13.90 19.06 -14.01
N VAL A 186 13.40 18.36 -12.98
CA VAL A 186 13.48 16.90 -12.86
C VAL A 186 12.14 16.26 -13.19
N ASP A 187 12.10 15.40 -14.22
CA ASP A 187 10.94 14.54 -14.52
C ASP A 187 10.86 13.38 -13.53
N LEU A 188 10.17 13.61 -12.42
CA LEU A 188 9.91 12.60 -11.40
C LEU A 188 8.83 11.63 -11.88
N ARG A 189 9.08 10.32 -11.76
CA ARG A 189 8.10 9.26 -12.02
C ARG A 189 8.01 8.34 -10.81
N ILE A 190 6.80 8.05 -10.37
CA ILE A 190 6.53 7.25 -9.18
C ILE A 190 5.72 6.01 -9.56
N ALA A 191 6.24 4.83 -9.23
CA ALA A 191 5.60 3.55 -9.50
C ALA A 191 4.66 3.16 -8.37
N CYS A 192 3.43 2.82 -8.71
CA CYS A 192 2.44 2.29 -7.77
C CYS A 192 1.74 1.08 -8.38
N VAL A 193 1.03 0.33 -7.56
CA VAL A 193 0.15 -0.75 -8.03
C VAL A 193 -1.30 -0.39 -7.72
N ASN A 194 -2.14 -0.32 -8.76
CA ASN A 194 -3.58 -0.29 -8.56
C ASN A 194 -4.05 -1.71 -8.21
N ASN A 195 -4.19 -1.99 -6.93
CA ASN A 195 -4.60 -3.28 -6.38
C ASN A 195 -6.04 -3.66 -6.78
N THR A 196 -6.86 -2.70 -7.19
CA THR A 196 -8.24 -2.97 -7.67
C THR A 196 -8.24 -3.56 -9.07
N SER A 197 -7.39 -3.05 -9.97
CA SER A 197 -7.26 -3.57 -11.34
C SER A 197 -6.08 -4.51 -11.53
N ASN A 198 -5.25 -4.69 -10.49
CA ASN A 198 -3.98 -5.41 -10.51
C ASN A 198 -3.04 -4.92 -11.62
N LEU A 199 -2.99 -3.60 -11.83
CA LEU A 199 -2.16 -2.98 -12.86
C LEU A 199 -1.03 -2.15 -12.24
N PRO A 200 0.22 -2.27 -12.75
CA PRO A 200 1.25 -1.30 -12.43
C PRO A 200 0.91 0.04 -13.08
N VAL A 201 1.13 1.11 -12.34
CA VAL A 201 0.82 2.48 -12.73
C VAL A 201 2.02 3.37 -12.47
N MET A 202 2.33 4.23 -13.43
CA MET A 202 3.28 5.31 -13.26
C MET A 202 2.52 6.62 -13.11
N PHE A 203 2.86 7.36 -12.06
CA PHE A 203 2.48 8.75 -11.86
C PHE A 203 3.66 9.62 -12.28
N SER A 204 3.42 10.59 -13.15
CA SER A 204 4.46 11.41 -13.76
C SER A 204 3.90 12.73 -14.29
N SER A 205 4.79 13.63 -14.72
CA SER A 205 4.41 14.88 -15.40
C SER A 205 3.69 14.63 -16.73
N LYS A 206 4.01 13.52 -17.39
CA LYS A 206 3.43 13.12 -18.68
C LYS A 206 2.05 12.49 -18.53
N GLU A 207 1.90 11.60 -17.55
CA GLU A 207 0.68 10.78 -17.41
C GLU A 207 -0.33 11.42 -16.46
N THR A 208 0.14 12.06 -15.40
CA THR A 208 -0.69 12.62 -14.33
C THR A 208 -0.18 14.01 -13.90
N PRO A 209 -0.09 14.99 -14.84
CA PRO A 209 0.55 16.28 -14.59
C PRO A 209 0.00 17.02 -13.37
N LEU A 210 -1.32 16.94 -13.14
CA LEU A 210 -2.04 17.65 -12.09
C LEU A 210 -2.18 16.83 -10.78
N PHE A 211 -1.60 15.63 -10.71
CA PHE A 211 -1.69 14.80 -9.53
C PHE A 211 -0.63 15.20 -8.49
N PRO A 212 -0.96 15.33 -7.19
CA PRO A 212 0.01 15.73 -6.17
C PRO A 212 1.14 14.71 -6.02
N VAL A 213 2.39 15.20 -5.97
CA VAL A 213 3.58 14.36 -5.82
C VAL A 213 3.58 13.63 -4.47
N VAL A 214 3.23 14.34 -3.39
CA VAL A 214 3.16 13.76 -2.02
C VAL A 214 2.21 12.58 -1.97
N GLU A 215 1.06 12.66 -2.65
CA GLU A 215 0.08 11.58 -2.69
C GLU A 215 0.61 10.37 -3.46
N ALA A 216 1.24 10.58 -4.62
CA ALA A 216 1.82 9.48 -5.40
C ALA A 216 2.92 8.75 -4.62
N VAL A 217 3.81 9.49 -3.95
CA VAL A 217 4.85 8.91 -3.10
C VAL A 217 4.24 8.13 -1.93
N SER A 218 3.20 8.68 -1.29
CA SER A 218 2.50 8.01 -0.19
C SER A 218 1.83 6.71 -0.64
N MET A 219 1.25 6.69 -1.84
CA MET A 219 0.71 5.47 -2.46
C MET A 219 1.81 4.44 -2.76
N SER A 220 2.96 4.90 -3.25
CA SER A 220 4.11 4.05 -3.62
C SER A 220 4.80 3.40 -2.42
N MET A 221 4.68 3.98 -1.23
CA MET A 221 5.24 3.45 0.03
C MET A 221 4.21 2.69 0.88
N ASN A 222 3.06 2.37 0.30
CA ASN A 222 1.93 1.80 1.01
C ASN A 222 2.02 0.27 1.04
N ILE A 223 2.98 -0.23 1.82
CA ILE A 223 3.29 -1.66 1.93
C ILE A 223 2.01 -2.41 2.35
N PRO A 224 1.50 -3.34 1.51
CA PRO A 224 0.36 -4.17 1.86
C PRO A 224 0.49 -4.79 3.26
N GLY A 225 -0.62 -4.90 3.98
CA GLY A 225 -0.65 -5.44 5.35
C GLY A 225 -0.18 -4.44 6.41
N ALA A 226 0.91 -3.71 6.19
CA ALA A 226 1.37 -2.68 7.13
C ALA A 226 0.50 -1.41 7.04
N PHE A 227 0.28 -0.92 5.83
CA PHE A 227 -0.44 0.34 5.58
C PHE A 227 -1.73 0.09 4.79
N LYS A 228 -2.71 0.99 5.00
CA LYS A 228 -4.01 0.92 4.33
C LYS A 228 -3.91 1.32 2.85
N PRO A 229 -4.37 0.50 1.89
CA PRO A 229 -4.54 0.88 0.49
C PRO A 229 -5.19 2.26 0.34
N VAL A 230 -4.54 3.16 -0.39
CA VAL A 230 -5.02 4.53 -0.58
C VAL A 230 -5.94 4.55 -1.78
N PHE A 231 -7.17 5.04 -1.60
CA PHE A 231 -8.08 5.20 -2.72
C PHE A 231 -7.70 6.41 -3.57
N ASN A 232 -7.56 6.21 -4.87
CA ASN A 232 -7.46 7.27 -5.86
C ASN A 232 -8.75 7.35 -6.68
N GLY A 233 -9.37 8.53 -6.69
CA GLY A 233 -10.51 8.86 -7.56
C GLY A 233 -10.14 9.72 -8.77
N PHE A 234 -8.87 10.10 -8.92
CA PHE A 234 -8.41 11.00 -9.96
C PHE A 234 -8.30 10.29 -11.32
N ILE A 235 -8.87 10.90 -12.37
CA ILE A 235 -8.68 10.48 -13.76
C ILE A 235 -7.77 11.51 -14.42
N PRO A 236 -6.59 11.12 -14.94
CA PRO A 236 -5.75 12.06 -15.66
C PRO A 236 -6.41 12.62 -16.92
N THR A 237 -6.04 13.85 -17.26
CA THR A 237 -6.52 14.59 -18.44
C THR A 237 -5.81 14.19 -19.74
N SER A 238 -4.91 13.22 -19.69
CA SER A 238 -4.14 12.74 -20.84
C SER A 238 -5.03 12.31 -22.02
N SER A 239 -4.57 12.54 -23.25
CA SER A 239 -5.21 12.03 -24.46
C SER A 239 -5.16 10.50 -24.45
N GLY A 240 -6.31 9.86 -24.23
CA GLY A 240 -6.40 8.41 -24.17
C GLY A 240 -7.84 7.93 -24.04
N ASN A 241 -8.02 6.61 -24.11
CA ASN A 241 -9.33 6.00 -23.87
C ASN A 241 -9.72 6.20 -22.40
N LYS A 242 -10.79 6.97 -22.15
CA LYS A 242 -11.26 7.29 -20.79
C LYS A 242 -11.52 6.05 -19.94
N GLU A 243 -12.03 4.96 -20.52
CA GLU A 243 -12.29 3.72 -19.77
C GLU A 243 -11.00 3.00 -19.38
N GLU A 244 -10.00 3.05 -20.24
CA GLU A 244 -8.67 2.51 -19.92
C GLU A 244 -8.01 3.33 -18.80
N LEU A 245 -8.08 4.66 -18.89
CA LEU A 245 -7.56 5.56 -17.85
C LEU A 245 -8.29 5.34 -16.52
N ARG A 246 -9.61 5.16 -16.53
CA ARG A 246 -10.40 4.82 -15.33
C ARG A 246 -9.93 3.52 -14.70
N ARG A 247 -9.79 2.46 -15.51
CA ARG A 247 -9.30 1.17 -15.02
C ARG A 247 -7.88 1.26 -14.44
N LYS A 248 -7.01 2.07 -15.04
CA LYS A 248 -5.63 2.26 -14.61
C LYS A 248 -5.56 3.09 -13.32
N PHE A 249 -6.23 4.23 -13.26
CA PHE A 249 -6.01 5.23 -12.21
C PHE A 249 -7.07 5.26 -11.11
N ILE A 250 -8.29 4.77 -11.32
CA ILE A 250 -9.30 4.71 -10.25
C ILE A 250 -9.16 3.38 -9.50
N GLY A 251 -9.03 3.45 -8.18
CA GLY A 251 -8.98 2.25 -7.34
C GLY A 251 -8.16 2.43 -6.07
N PHE A 252 -7.90 1.31 -5.40
CA PHE A 252 -7.04 1.24 -4.22
C PHE A 252 -5.61 0.96 -4.63
N PHE A 253 -4.69 1.81 -4.18
CA PHE A 253 -3.27 1.76 -4.50
C PHE A 253 -2.44 1.25 -3.33
N VAL A 254 -1.45 0.43 -3.67
CA VAL A 254 -0.43 -0.10 -2.76
C VAL A 254 0.95 0.13 -3.35
N ASP A 255 1.96 -0.24 -2.56
CA ASP A 255 3.37 -0.14 -2.90
C ASP A 255 3.70 -0.67 -4.30
N GLY A 256 4.48 0.12 -5.05
CA GLY A 256 4.92 -0.21 -6.41
C GLY A 256 5.76 -1.49 -6.49
N GLY A 257 6.54 -1.75 -5.44
CA GLY A 257 7.46 -2.88 -5.31
C GLY A 257 6.78 -4.25 -5.26
N THR A 258 5.47 -4.28 -5.04
CA THR A 258 4.70 -5.53 -5.01
C THR A 258 4.52 -6.20 -6.36
N ILE A 259 4.63 -5.44 -7.46
CA ILE A 259 4.58 -5.99 -8.82
C ILE A 259 5.82 -5.58 -9.61
N ASN A 260 6.30 -4.34 -9.42
CA ASN A 260 7.41 -3.78 -10.18
C ASN A 260 8.37 -2.99 -9.27
N ASN A 261 9.23 -3.73 -8.56
CA ASN A 261 10.22 -3.21 -7.60
C ASN A 261 11.41 -2.50 -8.24
N LEU A 262 11.64 -2.70 -9.55
CA LEU A 262 12.71 -2.03 -10.28
C LEU A 262 12.16 -1.43 -11.57
N PRO A 263 11.57 -0.23 -11.53
CA PRO A 263 11.01 0.43 -12.71
C PRO A 263 12.12 1.05 -13.58
N ILE A 264 13.16 0.28 -13.94
CA ILE A 264 14.31 0.73 -14.74
C ILE A 264 13.88 1.23 -16.14
N HIS A 265 12.75 0.74 -16.62
CA HIS A 265 12.13 1.18 -17.88
C HIS A 265 11.16 2.36 -17.73
N ALA A 266 11.07 2.99 -16.55
CA ALA A 266 10.11 4.08 -16.31
C ALA A 266 10.25 5.24 -17.31
N PHE A 267 11.45 5.45 -17.87
CA PHE A 267 11.78 6.54 -18.80
C PHE A 267 11.85 6.08 -20.27
N ASN A 268 11.50 4.83 -20.55
CA ASN A 268 11.46 4.30 -21.90
C ASN A 268 10.18 4.75 -22.62
N GLU A 269 10.30 5.03 -23.93
CA GLU A 269 9.18 5.43 -24.77
C GLU A 269 9.25 4.67 -26.10
N PRO A 270 8.43 3.62 -26.31
CA PRO A 270 7.49 3.00 -25.37
C PRO A 270 8.18 2.29 -24.20
N ILE A 271 7.45 1.98 -23.13
CA ILE A 271 8.00 1.36 -21.90
C ILE A 271 8.74 0.04 -22.20
N ASP A 272 8.25 -0.74 -23.16
CA ASP A 272 8.83 -2.03 -23.55
C ASP A 272 10.03 -1.90 -24.52
N SER A 273 10.49 -0.68 -24.80
CA SER A 273 11.70 -0.49 -25.60
C SER A 273 12.95 -0.96 -24.86
N PRO A 274 14.03 -1.31 -25.57
CA PRO A 274 15.31 -1.65 -24.93
C PRO A 274 15.77 -0.56 -23.94
N LEU A 275 16.50 -0.97 -22.90
CA LEU A 275 17.00 -0.03 -21.90
C LEU A 275 17.93 1.02 -22.55
N LYS A 276 17.66 2.30 -22.28
CA LYS A 276 18.48 3.42 -22.75
C LYS A 276 19.83 3.44 -22.01
N GLU A 277 20.90 3.83 -22.71
CA GLU A 277 22.27 3.81 -22.19
C GLU A 277 22.53 4.77 -21.02
N ASN A 278 21.73 5.82 -20.89
CA ASN A 278 21.85 6.83 -19.86
C ASN A 278 20.95 6.57 -18.63
N ILE A 279 20.51 5.34 -18.44
CA ILE A 279 19.76 4.93 -17.26
C ILE A 279 20.71 4.26 -16.28
N LEU A 280 20.62 4.66 -15.01
CA LEU A 280 21.28 4.00 -13.91
C LEU A 280 20.22 3.64 -12.88
N ALA A 281 20.20 2.38 -12.47
CA ALA A 281 19.32 1.90 -11.43
C ALA A 281 20.09 1.61 -10.15
N PHE A 282 19.43 1.85 -9.02
CA PHE A 282 19.88 1.39 -7.72
C PHE A 282 18.85 0.39 -7.23
N ARG A 283 19.29 -0.82 -6.88
CA ARG A 283 18.44 -1.84 -6.28
C ARG A 283 18.87 -2.04 -4.85
N LEU A 284 17.96 -1.81 -3.90
CA LEU A 284 18.18 -2.20 -2.52
C LEU A 284 17.76 -3.67 -2.36
N THR A 285 18.70 -4.49 -1.92
CA THR A 285 18.56 -5.93 -1.75
C THR A 285 18.77 -6.28 -0.29
N PHE A 286 17.97 -7.23 0.20
CA PHE A 286 18.17 -7.75 1.54
C PHE A 286 19.42 -8.65 1.60
N GLY A 287 20.16 -8.59 2.72
CA GLY A 287 21.35 -9.42 2.93
C GLY A 287 22.65 -8.63 2.89
N ILE A 288 23.74 -9.27 2.46
CA ILE A 288 25.12 -8.76 2.53
C ILE A 288 25.69 -8.73 1.13
N ASP A 289 26.51 -7.72 0.84
CA ASP A 289 27.25 -7.66 -0.41
C ASP A 289 28.19 -8.87 -0.56
N PRO A 290 28.01 -9.71 -1.59
CA PRO A 290 28.80 -10.93 -1.79
C PRO A 290 30.28 -10.65 -2.06
N GLU A 291 30.62 -9.45 -2.56
CA GLU A 291 32.01 -9.03 -2.78
C GLU A 291 32.72 -8.65 -1.47
N ASN A 292 31.94 -8.44 -0.40
CA ASN A 292 32.40 -7.93 0.89
C ASN A 292 32.14 -8.96 2.02
N ASN A 293 32.44 -10.24 1.78
CA ASN A 293 32.23 -11.31 2.78
C ASN A 293 32.99 -11.13 4.11
N ASN A 294 34.01 -10.26 4.17
CA ASN A 294 34.74 -9.93 5.39
C ASN A 294 34.11 -8.81 6.23
N VAL A 295 32.88 -8.36 5.90
CA VAL A 295 32.19 -7.29 6.66
C VAL A 295 31.99 -7.65 8.13
N TRP A 296 31.96 -8.95 8.45
CA TRP A 296 31.79 -9.47 9.81
C TRP A 296 32.96 -9.23 10.74
N ASP A 297 34.15 -9.00 10.20
CA ASP A 297 35.36 -8.78 11.00
C ASP A 297 35.45 -7.33 11.50
N ASN A 298 34.53 -6.47 11.05
CA ASN A 298 34.38 -5.13 11.58
C ASN A 298 33.44 -5.20 12.80
N GLU A 299 33.93 -4.75 13.97
CA GLU A 299 33.20 -4.78 15.26
C GLU A 299 31.76 -4.26 15.14
N ASP A 300 31.57 -3.30 14.23
CA ASP A 300 30.32 -2.64 13.85
C ASP A 300 29.17 -3.57 13.45
N PHE A 301 29.45 -4.69 12.76
CA PHE A 301 28.44 -5.60 12.23
C PHE A 301 28.37 -6.95 12.96
N GLY A 302 29.35 -7.24 13.82
CA GLY A 302 29.44 -8.51 14.52
C GLY A 302 28.17 -8.84 15.33
N LYS A 303 27.58 -7.84 16.00
CA LYS A 303 26.33 -7.99 16.78
C LYS A 303 25.09 -8.29 15.93
N TYR A 304 25.14 -8.07 14.62
CA TYR A 304 24.03 -8.33 13.69
C TYR A 304 24.21 -9.61 12.89
N LYS A 305 25.34 -10.30 13.06
CA LYS A 305 25.66 -11.51 12.31
C LYS A 305 24.62 -12.60 12.48
N ASP A 306 24.14 -12.78 13.71
CA ASP A 306 23.13 -13.79 14.01
C ASP A 306 21.78 -13.40 13.38
N LYS A 307 21.31 -12.15 13.59
CA LYS A 307 20.09 -11.62 12.96
C LYS A 307 20.10 -11.78 11.44
N ILE A 308 21.20 -11.41 10.80
CA ILE A 308 21.35 -11.52 9.34
C ILE A 308 21.44 -12.98 8.90
N GLY A 309 22.11 -13.84 9.68
CA GLY A 309 22.19 -15.27 9.42
C GLY A 309 20.83 -15.97 9.47
N GLU A 310 19.99 -15.58 10.43
CA GLU A 310 18.60 -16.03 10.54
C GLU A 310 17.76 -15.52 9.39
N ASN A 311 17.84 -14.23 9.07
CA ASN A 311 17.09 -13.65 7.97
C ASN A 311 17.48 -14.22 6.61
N ASN A 312 18.76 -14.55 6.40
CA ASN A 312 19.20 -15.25 5.19
C ASN A 312 18.59 -16.65 5.09
N LYS A 313 18.39 -17.37 6.21
CA LYS A 313 17.70 -18.67 6.20
C LYS A 313 16.21 -18.50 5.88
N ILE A 314 15.58 -17.46 6.41
CA ILE A 314 14.18 -17.12 6.11
C ILE A 314 14.03 -16.79 4.63
N ALA A 315 14.86 -15.90 4.08
CA ALA A 315 14.86 -15.55 2.66
C ALA A 315 15.09 -16.77 1.75
N GLN A 316 15.98 -17.70 2.13
CA GLN A 316 16.17 -18.97 1.42
C GLN A 316 14.95 -19.91 1.52
N LEU A 317 14.21 -19.87 2.61
CA LEU A 317 12.98 -20.65 2.77
C LEU A 317 11.85 -20.03 1.94
N GLU A 318 11.71 -18.71 1.95
CA GLU A 318 10.76 -17.97 1.13
C GLU A 318 11.00 -18.22 -0.35
N SER A 319 12.26 -18.15 -0.82
CA SER A 319 12.59 -18.43 -2.22
C SER A 319 12.23 -19.87 -2.63
N LYS A 320 12.42 -20.85 -1.74
CA LYS A 320 11.99 -22.25 -1.96
C LYS A 320 10.48 -22.38 -2.01
N ILE A 321 9.74 -21.71 -1.11
CA ILE A 321 8.27 -21.70 -1.12
C ILE A 321 7.76 -21.06 -2.41
N ILE A 322 8.30 -19.90 -2.79
CA ILE A 322 7.96 -19.21 -4.04
C ILE A 322 8.25 -20.12 -5.23
N THR A 323 9.43 -20.73 -5.30
CA THR A 323 9.80 -21.66 -6.37
C THR A 323 8.87 -22.87 -6.42
N TYR A 324 8.39 -23.38 -5.29
CA TYR A 324 7.43 -24.48 -5.24
C TYR A 324 6.03 -24.05 -5.70
N LEU A 325 5.63 -22.81 -5.43
CA LEU A 325 4.37 -22.22 -5.89
C LEU A 325 4.44 -21.73 -7.35
N HIS A 326 5.64 -21.52 -7.90
CA HIS A 326 5.90 -21.00 -9.25
C HIS A 326 5.56 -21.95 -10.41
N PRO A 327 5.78 -23.29 -10.38
CA PRO A 327 5.40 -24.17 -11.48
C PRO A 327 3.89 -24.25 -11.72
N LEU A 328 3.06 -23.79 -10.77
CA LEU A 328 1.62 -23.58 -10.98
C LEU A 328 1.31 -22.33 -11.85
N LYS A 329 2.33 -21.57 -12.28
CA LYS A 329 2.21 -20.28 -12.99
C LYS A 329 3.04 -20.15 -14.28
N ASN A 330 3.75 -21.20 -14.71
CA ASN A 330 4.60 -21.16 -15.92
C ASN A 330 3.84 -21.38 -17.24
N GLU A 331 2.56 -21.70 -17.21
CA GLU A 331 1.70 -21.19 -18.27
C GLU A 331 1.71 -19.68 -18.08
N ARG A 332 2.33 -18.93 -19.01
CA ARG A 332 2.04 -17.50 -19.15
C ARG A 332 0.54 -17.42 -18.97
N PHE A 333 0.05 -16.99 -17.80
CA PHE A 333 -1.36 -16.71 -17.68
C PHE A 333 -1.54 -15.75 -18.83
N PRO A 334 -2.34 -16.10 -19.86
CA PRO A 334 -2.78 -15.06 -20.73
C PRO A 334 -3.28 -14.03 -19.74
N ILE A 335 -2.99 -12.76 -19.97
CA ILE A 335 -3.93 -11.75 -19.48
C ILE A 335 -5.20 -12.08 -20.27
N HIS A 336 -5.85 -13.20 -19.94
CA HIS A 336 -7.21 -13.46 -20.24
C HIS A 336 -7.85 -12.20 -19.72
N LYS A 337 -8.65 -11.58 -20.57
CA LYS A 337 -9.72 -10.71 -20.12
C LYS A 337 -10.57 -11.57 -19.19
N VAL A 338 -10.08 -11.86 -17.98
CA VAL A 338 -10.95 -12.13 -16.88
C VAL A 338 -11.64 -10.79 -16.75
N SER A 339 -12.86 -10.74 -17.25
CA SER A 339 -13.78 -9.67 -16.96
C SER A 339 -14.02 -9.74 -15.46
N PHE A 340 -13.08 -9.22 -14.69
CA PHE A 340 -13.16 -9.11 -13.24
C PHE A 340 -14.16 -7.99 -12.94
N GLN A 341 -15.44 -8.34 -13.01
CA GLN A 341 -16.53 -7.60 -12.36
C GLN A 341 -16.67 -8.03 -10.89
N GLY A 342 -15.58 -8.46 -10.25
CA GLY A 342 -15.53 -8.80 -8.83
C GLY A 342 -15.23 -7.55 -7.99
N ASN A 343 -16.27 -6.80 -7.62
CA ASN A 343 -16.15 -5.69 -6.65
C ASN A 343 -16.16 -6.19 -5.20
N THR A 344 -15.69 -7.43 -4.95
CA THR A 344 -15.83 -8.03 -3.61
C THR A 344 -14.59 -7.76 -2.77
N PHE A 345 -14.80 -7.64 -1.46
CA PHE A 345 -13.71 -7.52 -0.49
C PHE A 345 -12.72 -8.69 -0.58
N ILE A 346 -13.20 -9.89 -0.93
CA ILE A 346 -12.38 -11.10 -1.05
C ILE A 346 -11.38 -10.96 -2.20
N ASP A 347 -11.80 -10.37 -3.31
CA ASP A 347 -10.91 -10.12 -4.45
C ASP A 347 -9.81 -9.13 -4.05
N LEU A 348 -10.17 -8.05 -3.36
CA LEU A 348 -9.20 -7.07 -2.87
C LEU A 348 -8.21 -7.68 -1.88
N LEU A 349 -8.69 -8.50 -0.94
CA LEU A 349 -7.83 -9.19 0.00
C LEU A 349 -6.94 -10.20 -0.72
N GLY A 350 -7.49 -11.00 -1.63
CA GLY A 350 -6.74 -11.96 -2.44
C GLY A 350 -5.61 -11.26 -3.20
N ASN A 351 -5.88 -10.10 -3.78
CA ASN A 351 -4.87 -9.29 -4.44
C ASN A 351 -3.84 -8.72 -3.46
N THR A 352 -4.27 -8.29 -2.26
CA THR A 352 -3.38 -7.78 -1.19
C THR A 352 -2.46 -8.88 -0.64
N MET A 353 -2.99 -10.09 -0.46
CA MET A 353 -2.19 -11.25 -0.03
C MET A 353 -1.29 -11.74 -1.16
N GLY A 354 -1.76 -11.66 -2.41
CA GLY A 354 -0.95 -11.92 -3.59
C GLY A 354 0.23 -10.96 -3.68
N SER A 355 0.00 -9.67 -3.49
CA SER A 355 1.03 -8.63 -3.52
C SER A 355 2.05 -8.77 -2.38
N LEU A 356 1.62 -9.19 -1.19
CA LEU A 356 2.51 -9.60 -0.09
C LEU A 356 3.40 -10.80 -0.44
N MET A 357 2.88 -11.77 -1.20
CA MET A 357 3.63 -12.96 -1.60
C MET A 357 4.47 -12.77 -2.87
N TYR A 358 4.36 -11.60 -3.53
CA TYR A 358 5.16 -11.18 -4.68
C TYR A 358 6.26 -10.22 -4.24
N PHE A 359 7.10 -10.60 -3.27
CA PHE A 359 8.37 -9.90 -3.09
C PHE A 359 9.23 -10.13 -4.34
N ALA A 360 9.18 -9.14 -5.22
CA ALA A 360 9.65 -9.23 -6.58
C ALA A 360 11.16 -8.96 -6.59
N GLU A 361 11.94 -10.04 -6.57
CA GLU A 361 13.40 -9.99 -6.65
C GLU A 361 13.97 -10.79 -7.83
N GLU A 362 13.40 -11.94 -8.17
CA GLU A 362 13.84 -12.75 -9.32
C GLU A 362 13.12 -12.33 -10.61
N GLY A 363 13.90 -11.95 -11.64
CA GLY A 363 13.41 -11.69 -13.00
C GLY A 363 13.11 -10.23 -13.37
N GLN A 364 13.39 -9.26 -12.47
CA GLN A 364 13.28 -7.84 -12.81
C GLN A 364 14.43 -7.32 -13.66
N ILE A 365 15.64 -7.83 -13.43
CA ILE A 365 16.79 -7.67 -14.31
C ILE A 365 16.73 -8.81 -15.32
N ARG A 366 16.42 -8.47 -16.58
CA ARG A 366 16.12 -9.42 -17.67
C ARG A 366 17.28 -9.59 -18.62
N THR A 367 18.15 -8.58 -18.73
CA THR A 367 19.24 -8.53 -19.69
C THR A 367 20.58 -8.25 -19.01
N PRO A 368 21.71 -8.70 -19.58
CA PRO A 368 23.04 -8.29 -19.10
C PRO A 368 23.21 -6.77 -19.05
N LYS A 369 22.67 -6.06 -20.04
CA LYS A 369 22.69 -4.60 -20.08
C LYS A 369 21.98 -3.96 -18.88
N GLU A 370 20.79 -4.46 -18.52
CA GLU A 370 20.09 -3.99 -17.31
C GLU A 370 20.92 -4.26 -16.05
N LYS A 371 21.62 -5.40 -15.99
CA LYS A 371 22.51 -5.73 -14.88
C LYS A 371 23.68 -4.77 -14.80
N ASP A 372 24.34 -4.48 -15.93
CA ASP A 372 25.47 -3.55 -16.01
C ASP A 372 25.07 -2.11 -15.68
N GLN A 373 23.80 -1.76 -15.89
CA GLN A 373 23.20 -0.47 -15.53
C GLN A 373 22.50 -0.47 -14.16
N THR A 374 22.70 -1.50 -13.34
CA THR A 374 22.13 -1.59 -11.99
C THR A 374 23.23 -1.73 -10.93
N ILE A 375 23.20 -0.85 -9.94
CA ILE A 375 24.04 -0.95 -8.75
C ILE A 375 23.23 -1.63 -7.65
N GLU A 376 23.64 -2.84 -7.26
CA GLU A 376 23.07 -3.53 -6.10
C GLU A 376 23.62 -2.94 -4.80
N LEU A 377 22.71 -2.49 -3.95
CA LEU A 377 22.96 -1.98 -2.61
C LEU A 377 22.36 -2.97 -1.61
N TYR A 378 23.00 -3.15 -0.46
CA TYR A 378 22.58 -4.17 0.50
C TYR A 378 22.12 -3.51 1.80
N SER A 379 21.03 -4.01 2.39
CA SER A 379 20.47 -3.45 3.63
C SER A 379 21.19 -3.95 4.90
N TYR A 380 22.04 -4.99 4.79
CA TYR A 380 22.77 -5.61 5.90
C TYR A 380 21.88 -5.89 7.12
N GLY A 381 20.71 -6.49 6.87
CA GLY A 381 19.79 -6.91 7.93
C GLY A 381 18.80 -5.84 8.40
N ILE A 382 18.82 -4.64 7.82
CA ILE A 382 17.72 -3.69 7.97
C ILE A 382 16.53 -4.22 7.15
N GLU A 383 15.43 -4.48 7.84
CA GLU A 383 14.21 -5.03 7.25
C GLU A 383 13.23 -3.93 6.82
N THR A 384 12.30 -4.28 5.93
CA THR A 384 11.28 -3.38 5.39
C THR A 384 10.42 -2.71 6.47
N LEU A 385 10.13 -3.42 7.56
CA LEU A 385 9.32 -2.91 8.68
C LEU A 385 10.16 -2.39 9.86
N GLU A 386 11.49 -2.36 9.72
CA GLU A 386 12.39 -1.81 10.72
C GLU A 386 12.48 -0.27 10.56
N PHE A 387 11.48 0.44 11.09
CA PHE A 387 11.35 1.90 10.92
C PHE A 387 12.39 2.72 11.70
N SER A 388 13.08 2.11 12.68
CA SER A 388 14.09 2.79 13.50
C SER A 388 15.29 1.86 13.72
N PRO A 389 16.05 1.55 12.66
CA PRO A 389 17.23 0.70 12.79
C PRO A 389 18.27 1.41 13.67
N ASP A 390 19.11 0.61 14.33
CA ASP A 390 20.23 1.10 15.12
C ASP A 390 21.09 2.11 14.33
N GLU A 391 21.47 3.21 14.99
CA GLU A 391 22.17 4.30 14.33
C GLU A 391 23.52 3.86 13.76
N HIS A 392 24.21 2.97 14.47
CA HIS A 392 25.49 2.43 14.04
C HIS A 392 25.33 1.60 12.75
N LEU A 393 24.37 0.66 12.75
CA LEU A 393 24.03 -0.13 11.57
C LEU A 393 23.68 0.76 10.38
N ARG A 394 22.77 1.73 10.58
CA ARG A 394 22.35 2.68 9.55
C ARG A 394 23.54 3.43 8.93
N LYS A 395 24.45 3.97 9.75
CA LYS A 395 25.66 4.66 9.28
C LYS A 395 26.57 3.72 8.48
N GLY A 396 26.76 2.49 8.94
CA GLY A 396 27.55 1.47 8.26
C GLY A 396 26.98 1.14 6.88
N VAL A 397 25.67 0.90 6.79
CA VAL A 397 24.95 0.60 5.53
C VAL A 397 25.08 1.77 4.54
N ILE A 398 24.86 3.00 4.99
CA ILE A 398 24.99 4.21 4.15
C ILE A 398 26.41 4.33 3.60
N LYS A 399 27.44 4.13 4.44
CA LYS A 399 28.83 4.19 4.00
C LYS A 399 29.14 3.12 2.96
N LYS A 400 28.68 1.88 3.16
CA LYS A 400 28.89 0.79 2.21
C LYS A 400 28.19 1.06 0.87
N ALA A 401 26.96 1.57 0.90
CA ALA A 401 26.25 1.98 -0.29
C ALA A 401 27.03 3.08 -1.05
N TYR A 402 27.52 4.11 -0.32
CA TYR A 402 28.35 5.16 -0.91
C TYR A 402 29.62 4.61 -1.57
N ASP A 403 30.35 3.74 -0.86
CA ASP A 403 31.58 3.13 -1.37
C ASP A 403 31.31 2.29 -2.64
N LYS A 404 30.19 1.56 -2.70
CA LYS A 404 29.77 0.77 -3.87
C LYS A 404 29.43 1.66 -5.07
N VAL A 405 28.67 2.73 -4.86
CA VAL A 405 28.33 3.69 -5.93
C VAL A 405 29.59 4.38 -6.45
N LYS A 406 30.49 4.78 -5.55
CA LYS A 406 31.77 5.37 -5.94
C LYS A 406 32.61 4.41 -6.79
N ALA A 407 32.69 3.14 -6.39
CA ALA A 407 33.42 2.12 -7.14
C ALA A 407 32.88 1.97 -8.57
N TYR A 408 31.56 1.94 -8.74
CA TYR A 408 30.91 1.85 -10.05
C TYR A 408 31.36 2.95 -11.03
N PHE A 409 31.50 4.19 -10.55
CA PHE A 409 31.92 5.33 -11.38
C PHE A 409 33.44 5.48 -11.57
N THR A 410 34.24 4.64 -10.92
CA THR A 410 35.72 4.64 -11.06
C THR A 410 36.25 3.53 -11.97
N LEU A 411 35.39 2.60 -12.37
CA LEU A 411 35.64 1.59 -13.40
C LEU A 411 35.49 2.24 -14.78
#